data_AF-A0A3R7JT36-F1
#
_entry.id   AF-A0A3R7JT36-F1
#
_cell.length_a   1.000
_cell.length_b   1.000
_cell.length_c   1.000
_cell.angle_alpha   90.00
_cell.angle_beta   90.00
_cell.angle_gamma   90.00
#
_symmetry.space_group_name_H-M   'P 1'
#
loop_
_entity.id
_entity.type
_entity.pdbx_description
1 polymer ?
#
loop_
_entity_poly.entity_id
_entity_poly.type
_entity_poly.pdbx_seq_one_letter_code
_entity_poly.pdbx_strand_id
1 'polypeptide(L)'
;MDMFYAAVEMKKNPALLDLPVGVGSLDMLSTTNYVARRYGVRSGMPGYIGRKLCPSLVIVPTDFDAYRAESAVVRGIAAEYDPNFTSVGLDELTMEVTAYLRAHPSMTAADVASEFRARVFAETQLTASAGIGPTATLSKIASNYKKPNGQHELQLRTREDVMDFMKNLPVRTVPGI
;
A
#
# COMPACT_ATOMS: atom_id res chain seq x y z
N MET A 1 -2.08 -1.69 -0.15
CA MET A 1 -1.36 -2.95 -0.49
C MET A 1 0.05 -2.62 -0.98
N ASP A 2 0.94 -3.60 -1.06
CA ASP A 2 2.30 -3.40 -1.59
C ASP A 2 2.40 -3.90 -3.03
N MET A 3 2.89 -3.04 -3.92
CA MET A 3 3.05 -3.30 -5.36
C MET A 3 1.83 -3.99 -6.02
N PHE A 4 0.61 -3.54 -5.67
CA PHE A 4 -0.63 -4.32 -5.77
C PHE A 4 -0.81 -5.13 -7.06
N TYR A 5 -0.91 -4.49 -8.23
CA TYR A 5 -1.16 -5.24 -9.47
C TYR A 5 -0.02 -6.22 -9.78
N ALA A 6 1.24 -5.84 -9.55
CA ALA A 6 2.36 -6.75 -9.75
C ALA A 6 2.34 -7.93 -8.77
N ALA A 7 1.95 -7.70 -7.50
CA ALA A 7 1.79 -8.77 -6.52
C ALA A 7 0.69 -9.76 -6.92
N VAL A 8 -0.43 -9.26 -7.47
CA VAL A 8 -1.50 -10.11 -8.00
C VAL A 8 -1.01 -10.95 -9.18
N GLU A 9 -0.29 -10.36 -10.13
CA GLU A 9 0.27 -11.13 -11.26
C GLU A 9 1.32 -12.15 -10.81
N MET A 10 2.18 -11.80 -9.84
CA MET A 10 3.16 -12.71 -9.25
C MET A 10 2.50 -13.87 -8.48
N LYS A 11 1.34 -13.64 -7.84
CA LYS A 11 0.52 -14.69 -7.22
C LYS A 11 -0.04 -15.66 -8.26
N LYS A 12 -0.55 -15.16 -9.40
CA LYS A 12 -1.07 -15.99 -10.49
C LYS A 12 0.02 -16.80 -11.19
N ASN A 13 1.20 -16.20 -11.34
CA ASN A 13 2.33 -16.81 -12.02
C ASN A 13 3.62 -16.72 -11.18
N PRO A 14 3.91 -17.74 -10.35
CA PRO A 14 5.08 -17.77 -9.49
C PRO A 14 6.44 -17.65 -10.23
N ALA A 15 6.50 -17.92 -11.54
CA ALA A 15 7.71 -17.72 -12.33
C ALA A 15 8.15 -16.25 -12.40
N LEU A 16 7.27 -15.32 -12.01
CA LEU A 16 7.54 -13.88 -11.97
C LEU A 16 8.20 -13.38 -10.67
N LEU A 17 8.28 -14.21 -9.63
CA LEU A 17 8.67 -13.78 -8.28
C LEU A 17 10.05 -13.10 -8.23
N ASP A 18 11.02 -13.66 -8.95
CA ASP A 18 12.42 -13.19 -8.93
C ASP A 18 12.78 -12.30 -10.13
N LEU A 19 11.81 -12.01 -11.01
CA LEU A 19 12.02 -11.22 -12.22
C LEU A 19 11.68 -9.74 -11.99
N PRO A 20 12.31 -8.79 -12.71
CA PRO A 20 11.83 -7.42 -12.76
C PRO A 20 10.52 -7.37 -13.56
N VAL A 21 9.42 -7.01 -12.90
CA VAL A 21 8.08 -7.01 -13.49
C VAL A 21 7.47 -5.61 -13.48
N GLY A 22 6.90 -5.23 -14.61
CA GLY A 22 5.99 -4.10 -14.76
C GLY A 22 4.61 -4.57 -15.23
N VAL A 23 3.54 -4.00 -14.68
CA VAL A 23 2.17 -4.24 -15.15
C VAL A 23 1.73 -3.05 -15.99
N GLY A 24 1.23 -3.28 -17.20
CA GLY A 24 0.82 -2.25 -18.15
C GLY A 24 1.15 -2.64 -19.59
N SER A 25 1.62 -1.68 -20.37
CA SER A 25 2.07 -1.86 -21.76
C SER A 25 3.44 -1.21 -22.00
N LEU A 26 3.91 -1.24 -23.24
CA LEU A 26 5.07 -0.45 -23.66
C LEU A 26 4.82 1.06 -23.57
N ASP A 27 3.57 1.50 -23.62
CA ASP A 27 3.20 2.92 -23.58
C ASP A 27 3.17 3.46 -22.16
N MET A 28 2.69 2.66 -21.19
CA MET A 28 2.57 3.08 -19.80
C MET A 28 2.58 1.89 -18.83
N LEU A 29 3.35 2.01 -17.75
CA LEU A 29 3.36 1.08 -16.63
C LEU A 29 2.46 1.60 -15.50
N SER A 30 1.45 0.82 -15.13
CA SER A 30 0.59 1.10 -13.98
C SER A 30 1.32 0.89 -12.66
N THR A 31 2.09 -0.19 -12.55
CA THR A 31 2.94 -0.45 -11.38
C THR A 31 4.12 -1.34 -11.73
N THR A 32 5.07 -1.43 -10.82
CA THR A 32 6.22 -2.32 -10.90
C THR A 32 6.47 -3.01 -9.57
N ASN A 33 7.03 -4.22 -9.61
CA ASN A 33 7.46 -4.93 -8.42
C ASN A 33 8.75 -4.30 -7.84
N TYR A 34 9.08 -4.65 -6.60
CA TYR A 34 10.27 -4.10 -5.94
C TYR A 34 11.58 -4.47 -6.66
N VAL A 35 11.65 -5.62 -7.34
CA VAL A 35 12.80 -6.02 -8.16
C VAL A 35 13.06 -5.00 -9.26
N ALA A 36 12.05 -4.64 -10.05
CA ALA A 36 12.15 -3.65 -11.13
C ALA A 36 12.45 -2.23 -10.60
N ARG A 37 11.92 -1.86 -9.42
CA ARG A 37 12.19 -0.56 -8.79
C ARG A 37 13.66 -0.33 -8.46
N ARG A 38 14.44 -1.38 -8.22
CA ARG A 38 15.91 -1.29 -8.02
C ARG A 38 16.64 -0.77 -9.25
N TYR A 39 16.09 -0.98 -10.44
CA TYR A 39 16.61 -0.45 -11.70
C TYR A 39 16.05 0.95 -12.02
N GLY A 40 15.27 1.55 -11.11
CA GLY A 40 14.63 2.84 -11.33
C GLY A 40 13.34 2.78 -12.15
N VAL A 41 12.84 1.58 -12.50
CA VAL A 41 11.55 1.43 -13.20
C VAL A 41 10.40 1.62 -12.20
N ARG A 42 9.54 2.62 -12.42
CA ARG A 42 8.48 3.03 -11.49
C ARG A 42 7.12 3.13 -12.19
N SER A 43 6.05 3.17 -11.40
CA SER A 43 4.70 3.49 -11.88
C SER A 43 4.67 4.84 -12.59
N GLY A 44 3.80 4.97 -13.61
CA GLY A 44 3.67 6.19 -14.42
C GLY A 44 4.82 6.40 -15.43
N MET A 45 5.71 5.43 -15.58
CA MET A 45 6.78 5.44 -16.59
C MET A 45 6.31 4.72 -17.86
N PRO A 46 6.63 5.22 -19.07
CA PRO A 46 6.45 4.44 -20.29
C PRO A 46 7.25 3.13 -20.28
N GLY A 47 6.61 2.03 -20.66
CA GLY A 47 7.24 0.70 -20.63
C GLY A 47 8.48 0.59 -21.51
N TYR A 48 8.54 1.30 -22.64
CA TYR A 48 9.74 1.34 -23.49
C TYR A 48 10.93 2.02 -22.79
N ILE A 49 10.70 3.01 -21.91
CA ILE A 49 11.75 3.60 -21.06
C ILE A 49 12.14 2.61 -19.98
N GLY A 50 11.16 1.93 -19.38
CA GLY A 50 11.40 0.86 -18.41
C GLY A 50 12.34 -0.22 -18.96
N ARG A 51 12.14 -0.65 -20.21
CA ARG A 51 13.04 -1.61 -20.88
C ARG A 51 14.44 -1.07 -21.17
N LYS A 52 14.58 0.24 -21.40
CA LYS A 52 15.92 0.86 -21.53
C LYS A 52 16.67 0.84 -20.19
N LEU A 53 15.98 1.07 -19.08
CA LEU A 53 16.57 1.01 -17.73
C LEU A 53 16.84 -0.44 -17.27
N CYS A 54 15.97 -1.37 -17.67
CA CYS A 54 16.06 -2.77 -17.31
C CYS A 54 15.71 -3.63 -18.55
N PRO A 55 16.71 -4.04 -19.35
CA PRO A 55 16.47 -4.83 -20.57
C PRO A 55 15.76 -6.16 -20.33
N SER A 56 15.87 -6.72 -19.11
CA SER A 56 15.19 -7.94 -18.68
C SER A 56 13.78 -7.72 -18.12
N LEU A 57 13.25 -6.48 -18.17
CA LEU A 57 11.91 -6.14 -17.66
C LEU A 57 10.81 -6.94 -18.38
N VAL A 58 10.11 -7.76 -17.61
CA VAL A 58 8.90 -8.45 -18.04
C VAL A 58 7.72 -7.50 -17.88
N ILE A 59 6.99 -7.26 -18.97
CA ILE A 59 5.78 -6.43 -18.95
C ILE A 59 4.57 -7.35 -19.09
N VAL A 60 3.69 -7.31 -18.11
CA VAL A 60 2.46 -8.10 -18.04
C VAL A 60 1.26 -7.17 -18.27
N PRO A 61 0.26 -7.53 -19.10
CA PRO A 61 -0.94 -6.72 -19.27
C PRO A 61 -1.75 -6.62 -17.97
N THR A 62 -2.58 -5.59 -17.85
CA THR A 62 -3.48 -5.41 -16.71
C THR A 62 -4.64 -6.40 -16.73
N ASP A 63 -4.99 -6.95 -15.58
CA ASP A 63 -6.19 -7.76 -15.32
C ASP A 63 -7.03 -7.13 -14.20
N PHE A 64 -7.87 -6.17 -14.58
CA PHE A 64 -8.66 -5.40 -13.62
C PHE A 64 -9.71 -6.22 -12.87
N ASP A 65 -10.18 -7.33 -13.44
CA ASP A 65 -11.19 -8.16 -12.77
C ASP A 65 -10.55 -8.91 -11.61
N ALA A 66 -9.35 -9.46 -11.80
CA ALA A 66 -8.58 -10.02 -10.69
C ALA A 66 -8.25 -8.96 -9.63
N TYR A 67 -7.87 -7.74 -10.03
CA TYR A 67 -7.53 -6.68 -9.07
C TYR A 67 -8.75 -6.24 -8.24
N ARG A 68 -9.94 -6.16 -8.86
CA ARG A 68 -11.18 -5.87 -8.16
C ARG A 68 -11.57 -6.99 -7.20
N ALA A 69 -11.38 -8.25 -7.58
CA ALA A 69 -11.67 -9.40 -6.73
C ALA A 69 -10.83 -9.36 -5.44
N GLU A 70 -9.50 -9.17 -5.55
CA GLU A 70 -8.61 -9.08 -4.39
C GLU A 70 -8.91 -7.83 -3.55
N SER A 71 -9.23 -6.69 -4.19
CA SER A 71 -9.65 -5.47 -3.51
C SER A 71 -10.93 -5.68 -2.68
N ALA A 72 -11.90 -6.42 -3.21
CA ALA A 72 -13.15 -6.71 -2.51
C ALA A 72 -12.93 -7.50 -1.22
N VAL A 73 -12.00 -8.47 -1.22
CA VAL A 73 -11.61 -9.21 -0.01
C VAL A 73 -11.02 -8.27 1.04
N VAL A 74 -10.03 -7.45 0.65
CA VAL A 74 -9.38 -6.49 1.57
C VAL A 74 -10.39 -5.50 2.15
N ARG A 75 -11.33 -5.02 1.34
CA ARG A 75 -12.42 -4.13 1.77
C ARG A 75 -13.41 -4.80 2.72
N GLY A 76 -13.69 -6.09 2.52
CA GLY A 76 -14.49 -6.89 3.43
C GLY A 76 -13.88 -6.95 4.82
N ILE A 77 -12.57 -7.25 4.89
CA ILE A 77 -11.81 -7.25 6.15
C ILE A 77 -11.83 -5.85 6.80
N ALA A 78 -11.64 -4.79 6.02
CA ALA A 78 -11.63 -3.41 6.54
C ALA A 78 -12.97 -3.00 7.16
N ALA A 79 -14.08 -3.44 6.58
CA ALA A 79 -15.43 -3.13 7.06
C ALA A 79 -15.72 -3.66 8.48
N GLU A 80 -14.97 -4.67 8.94
CA GLU A 80 -15.08 -5.20 10.31
C GLU A 80 -14.44 -4.27 11.36
N TYR A 81 -13.44 -3.48 10.97
CA TYR A 81 -12.77 -2.51 11.84
C TYR A 81 -13.43 -1.12 11.77
N ASP A 82 -13.88 -0.73 10.58
CA ASP A 82 -14.59 0.52 10.34
C ASP A 82 -15.59 0.31 9.19
N PRO A 83 -16.92 0.23 9.45
CA PRO A 83 -17.91 0.06 8.40
C PRO A 83 -18.04 1.28 7.47
N ASN A 84 -17.49 2.43 7.85
CA ASN A 84 -17.51 3.68 7.07
C ASN A 84 -16.13 4.02 6.49
N PHE A 85 -15.24 3.02 6.37
CA PHE A 85 -13.90 3.23 5.82
C PHE A 85 -13.95 3.92 4.45
N THR A 86 -12.96 4.75 4.16
CA THR A 86 -12.83 5.42 2.86
C THR A 86 -11.81 4.69 2.00
N SER A 87 -12.16 4.31 0.78
CA SER A 87 -11.23 3.70 -0.18
C SER A 87 -10.81 4.68 -1.27
N VAL A 88 -9.51 4.75 -1.55
CA VAL A 88 -8.93 5.54 -2.64
C VAL A 88 -8.31 4.57 -3.63
N GLY A 89 -9.01 4.30 -4.73
CA GLY A 89 -8.59 3.28 -5.70
C GLY A 89 -8.83 1.85 -5.20
N LEU A 90 -8.10 0.87 -5.76
CA LEU A 90 -8.31 -0.55 -5.45
C LEU A 90 -7.45 -1.04 -4.26
N ASP A 91 -6.34 -0.38 -3.97
CA ASP A 91 -5.33 -0.90 -3.04
C ASP A 91 -5.08 -0.02 -1.82
N GLU A 92 -5.76 1.11 -1.71
CA GLU A 92 -5.66 2.01 -0.56
C GLU A 92 -7.02 2.24 0.10
N LEU A 93 -6.99 2.28 1.43
CA LEU A 93 -8.13 2.63 2.28
C LEU A 93 -7.65 3.30 3.56
N THR A 94 -8.55 4.06 4.18
CA THR A 94 -8.38 4.69 5.49
C THR A 94 -9.50 4.21 6.39
N MET A 95 -9.16 3.80 7.62
CA MET A 95 -10.11 3.37 8.64
C MET A 95 -10.03 4.33 9.84
N GLU A 96 -11.19 4.72 10.37
CA GLU A 96 -11.33 5.42 11.65
C GLU A 96 -11.65 4.38 12.73
N VAL A 97 -10.61 3.90 13.42
CA VAL A 97 -10.74 2.74 14.33
C VAL A 97 -11.04 3.14 15.78
N THR A 98 -11.35 4.40 16.08
CA THR A 98 -11.60 4.85 17.46
C THR A 98 -12.76 4.11 18.10
N ALA A 99 -13.88 3.93 17.39
CA ALA A 99 -15.03 3.19 17.91
C ALA A 99 -14.69 1.72 18.17
N TYR A 100 -13.94 1.09 17.24
CA TYR A 100 -13.48 -0.29 17.39
C TYR A 100 -12.58 -0.47 18.61
N LEU A 101 -11.61 0.44 18.82
CA LEU A 101 -10.71 0.42 19.97
C LEU A 101 -11.44 0.65 21.31
N ARG A 102 -12.51 1.46 21.33
CA ARG A 102 -13.34 1.60 22.55
C ARG A 102 -14.07 0.31 22.92
N ALA A 103 -14.50 -0.47 21.92
CA ALA A 103 -15.12 -1.77 22.14
C ALA A 103 -14.10 -2.87 22.49
N HIS A 104 -12.83 -2.68 22.10
CA HIS A 104 -11.72 -3.63 22.31
C HIS A 104 -10.58 -2.97 23.11
N PRO A 105 -10.78 -2.65 24.40
CA PRO A 105 -9.85 -1.84 25.19
C PRO A 105 -8.48 -2.49 25.43
N SER A 106 -8.33 -3.78 25.15
CA SER A 106 -7.06 -4.50 25.21
C SER A 106 -6.18 -4.30 23.97
N MET A 107 -6.71 -3.69 22.90
CA MET A 107 -5.99 -3.48 21.65
C MET A 107 -5.50 -2.04 21.53
N THR A 108 -4.32 -1.89 20.93
CA THR A 108 -3.83 -0.60 20.44
C THR A 108 -4.11 -0.44 18.94
N ALA A 109 -3.98 0.78 18.42
CA ALA A 109 -4.05 1.01 16.96
C ALA A 109 -2.97 0.24 16.19
N ALA A 110 -1.80 0.02 16.81
CA ALA A 110 -0.74 -0.81 16.24
C ALA A 110 -1.14 -2.29 16.17
N ASP A 111 -1.84 -2.80 17.17
CA ASP A 111 -2.38 -4.17 17.16
C ASP A 111 -3.41 -4.35 16.06
N VAL A 112 -4.35 -3.41 15.92
CA VAL A 112 -5.35 -3.40 14.84
C VAL A 112 -4.67 -3.39 13.46
N ALA A 113 -3.67 -2.54 13.25
CA ALA A 113 -2.95 -2.50 11.97
C ALA A 113 -2.18 -3.82 11.70
N SER A 114 -1.60 -4.43 12.74
CA SER A 114 -0.88 -5.70 12.62
C SER A 114 -1.82 -6.85 12.28
N GLU A 115 -2.94 -6.94 13.00
CA GLU A 115 -3.99 -7.93 12.77
C GLU A 115 -4.61 -7.79 11.37
N PHE A 116 -5.00 -6.56 10.98
CA PHE A 116 -5.52 -6.27 9.65
C PHE A 116 -4.57 -6.75 8.55
N ARG A 117 -3.27 -6.42 8.66
CA ARG A 117 -2.25 -6.86 7.70
C ARG A 117 -2.08 -8.37 7.68
N ALA A 118 -2.13 -9.03 8.83
CA ALA A 118 -2.03 -10.48 8.94
C ALA A 118 -3.23 -11.18 8.28
N ARG A 119 -4.45 -10.67 8.52
CA ARG A 119 -5.68 -11.18 7.89
C ARG A 119 -5.67 -10.98 6.38
N VAL A 120 -5.30 -9.79 5.91
CA VAL A 120 -5.13 -9.53 4.48
C VAL A 120 -4.16 -10.52 3.86
N PHE A 121 -3.01 -10.78 4.49
CA PHE A 121 -2.06 -11.76 3.98
C PHE A 121 -2.64 -13.18 4.01
N ALA A 122 -3.31 -13.59 5.09
CA ALA A 122 -3.93 -14.91 5.20
C ALA A 122 -4.95 -15.17 4.09
N GLU A 123 -5.83 -14.21 3.80
CA GLU A 123 -6.92 -14.38 2.83
C GLU A 123 -6.49 -14.15 1.38
N THR A 124 -5.54 -13.24 1.14
CA THR A 124 -5.16 -12.85 -0.24
C THR A 124 -3.80 -13.37 -0.67
N GLN A 125 -2.93 -13.79 0.27
CA GLN A 125 -1.50 -14.04 0.04
C GLN A 125 -0.74 -12.80 -0.49
N LEU A 126 -1.31 -11.60 -0.32
CA LEU A 126 -0.71 -10.32 -0.68
C LEU A 126 -0.33 -9.55 0.58
N THR A 127 0.79 -8.83 0.53
CA THR A 127 1.24 -8.02 1.65
C THR A 127 0.66 -6.60 1.60
N ALA A 128 0.48 -6.02 2.78
CA ALA A 128 0.07 -4.63 2.95
C ALA A 128 1.01 -3.93 3.92
N SER A 129 1.21 -2.64 3.67
CA SER A 129 1.83 -1.71 4.63
C SER A 129 0.80 -0.76 5.18
N ALA A 130 0.94 -0.37 6.44
CA ALA A 130 -0.02 0.47 7.15
C ALA A 130 0.66 1.68 7.81
N GLY A 131 -0.08 2.78 7.92
CA GLY A 131 0.34 3.95 8.66
C GLY A 131 -0.71 4.30 9.68
N ILE A 132 -0.28 4.67 10.89
CA ILE A 132 -1.15 5.02 12.00
C ILE A 132 -0.81 6.45 12.42
N GLY A 133 -1.82 7.31 12.43
CA GLY A 133 -1.69 8.70 12.83
C GLY A 133 -3.04 9.30 13.22
N PRO A 134 -3.04 10.53 13.78
CA PRO A 134 -4.26 11.14 14.31
C PRO A 134 -5.22 11.64 13.21
N THR A 135 -4.78 11.66 11.94
CA THR A 135 -5.61 12.03 10.78
C THR A 135 -5.31 11.10 9.60
N ALA A 136 -6.24 11.06 8.63
CA ALA A 136 -6.06 10.31 7.39
C ALA A 136 -4.77 10.71 6.64
N THR A 137 -4.49 12.01 6.54
CA THR A 137 -3.30 12.54 5.85
C THR A 137 -2.01 12.09 6.51
N LEU A 138 -1.92 12.19 7.84
CA LEU A 138 -0.73 11.77 8.59
C LEU A 138 -0.55 10.25 8.54
N SER A 139 -1.65 9.49 8.61
CA SER A 139 -1.65 8.04 8.44
C SER A 139 -1.16 7.65 7.03
N LYS A 140 -1.59 8.37 5.99
CA LYS A 140 -1.11 8.15 4.62
C LYS A 140 0.39 8.38 4.49
N ILE A 141 0.93 9.45 5.09
CA ILE A 141 2.37 9.71 5.11
C ILE A 141 3.11 8.55 5.80
N ALA A 142 2.66 8.18 7.00
CA ALA A 142 3.27 7.10 7.79
C ALA A 142 3.27 5.75 7.06
N SER A 143 2.24 5.47 6.26
CA SER A 143 2.09 4.20 5.53
C SER A 143 3.21 3.92 4.53
N ASN A 144 3.96 4.95 4.14
CA ASN A 144 5.08 4.83 3.21
C ASN A 144 6.43 4.55 3.91
N TYR A 145 6.56 4.78 5.21
CA TYR A 145 7.86 4.78 5.90
C TYR A 145 8.49 3.39 6.01
N LYS A 146 7.66 2.37 6.24
CA LYS A 146 8.11 0.97 6.38
C LYS A 146 7.59 0.06 5.26
N LYS A 147 7.45 0.59 4.04
CA LYS A 147 7.17 -0.23 2.87
C LYS A 147 8.41 -1.04 2.45
N PRO A 148 8.26 -2.29 1.98
CA PRO A 148 7.04 -3.12 1.99
C PRO A 148 6.79 -3.88 3.29
N ASN A 149 5.58 -4.41 3.42
CA ASN A 149 5.11 -5.30 4.47
C ASN A 149 5.48 -4.82 5.89
N GLY A 150 5.28 -3.54 6.17
CA GLY A 150 5.56 -2.96 7.46
C GLY A 150 4.50 -1.95 7.88
N GLN A 151 4.58 -1.52 9.14
CA GLN A 151 3.71 -0.48 9.65
C GLN A 151 4.47 0.56 10.46
N HIS A 152 3.96 1.78 10.47
CA HIS A 152 4.54 2.88 11.23
C HIS A 152 3.45 3.66 11.95
N GLU A 153 3.59 3.79 13.27
CA GLU A 153 2.77 4.67 14.09
C GLU A 153 3.52 5.98 14.36
N LEU A 154 2.89 7.09 13.99
CA LEU A 154 3.35 8.40 14.39
C LEU A 154 2.90 8.63 15.83
N GLN A 155 3.86 8.72 16.76
CA GLN A 155 3.60 9.01 18.17
C GLN A 155 3.26 10.50 18.36
N LEU A 156 2.13 10.94 17.80
CA LEU A 156 1.66 12.32 17.83
C LEU A 156 0.47 12.40 18.79
N ARG A 157 0.74 12.63 20.07
CA ARG A 157 -0.27 12.66 21.13
C ARG A 157 -0.67 14.09 21.50
N THR A 158 0.23 15.04 21.27
CA THR A 158 0.03 16.47 21.57
C THR A 158 0.12 17.33 20.31
N ARG A 159 -0.33 18.59 20.44
CA ARG A 159 -0.13 19.59 19.37
C ARG A 159 1.35 19.84 19.12
N GLU A 160 2.18 19.86 20.15
CA GLU A 160 3.63 20.08 20.04
C GLU A 160 4.26 18.99 19.17
N ASP A 161 3.93 17.71 19.44
CA ASP A 161 4.44 16.56 18.67
C ASP A 161 4.12 16.72 17.18
N VAL A 162 2.89 17.16 16.86
CA VAL A 162 2.46 17.40 15.47
C VAL A 162 3.28 18.52 14.85
N MET A 163 3.48 19.64 15.56
CA MET A 163 4.25 20.76 15.03
C MET A 163 5.72 20.38 14.77
N ASP A 164 6.33 19.63 15.68
CA ASP A 164 7.71 19.16 15.54
C ASP A 164 7.87 18.16 14.40
N PHE A 165 6.91 17.25 14.22
CA PHE A 165 6.87 16.34 13.09
C PHE A 165 6.74 17.11 11.75
N MET A 166 5.82 18.06 11.68
CA MET A 166 5.55 18.83 10.47
C MET A 166 6.71 19.75 10.08
N LYS A 167 7.47 20.26 11.05
CA LYS A 167 8.61 21.18 10.83
C LYS A 167 9.67 20.63 9.88
N ASN A 168 9.93 19.32 9.94
CA ASN A 168 10.98 18.67 9.17
C ASN A 168 10.43 17.80 8.02
N LEU A 169 9.11 17.75 7.84
CA LEU A 169 8.49 16.90 6.83
C LEU A 169 8.65 17.53 5.43
N PRO A 170 9.30 16.86 4.46
CA PRO A 170 9.42 17.39 3.12
C PRO A 170 8.03 17.55 2.48
N VAL A 171 7.75 18.71 1.89
CA VAL A 171 6.42 19.03 1.33
C VAL A 171 5.97 18.00 0.29
N ARG A 172 6.91 17.43 -0.49
CA ARG A 172 6.64 16.40 -1.50
C ARG A 172 6.09 15.09 -0.94
N THR A 173 6.12 14.89 0.38
CA THR A 173 5.51 13.72 1.04
C THR A 173 4.02 13.90 1.31
N VAL A 174 3.51 15.15 1.27
CA VAL A 174 2.11 15.47 1.54
C VAL A 174 1.27 15.12 0.31
N PRO A 175 0.22 14.28 0.45
CA PRO A 175 -0.69 13.97 -0.65
C PRO A 175 -1.30 15.25 -1.26
N GLY A 176 -1.17 15.41 -2.57
CA GLY A 176 -1.66 16.57 -3.31
C GLY A 176 -0.59 17.55 -3.77
N ILE A 177 0.67 17.41 -3.30
CA ILE A 177 1.84 18.20 -3.75
C ILE A 177 2.83 17.31 -4.48
#